data_AF-A0A940L5W5-F1
#
_entry.id   AF-A0A940L5W5-F1
#
_cell.length_a   1.000
_cell.length_b   1.000
_cell.length_c   1.000
_cell.angle_alpha   90.00
_cell.angle_beta   90.00
_cell.angle_gamma   90.00
#
_symmetry.space_group_name_H-M   'P 1'
#
loop_
_entity.id
_entity.type
_entity.pdbx_description
1 polymer ?
#
loop_
_entity_poly.entity_id
_entity_poly.type
_entity_poly.pdbx_seq_one_letter_code
_entity_poly.pdbx_strand_id
1 'polypeptide(L)'
;MNKYLSNQKGQFVIEAVLLMVVMLSIFIASINALKDSKYLSKLVSGPWVTVAGMIESGVWEPADAARKKHPNQFDRTLSIDPTEYY
;
A
#
# COMPACT_ATOMS: atom_id res chain seq x y z
N MET A 1 -55.65 -8.93 -26.78
CA MET A 1 -54.78 -9.51 -27.82
C MET A 1 -53.33 -9.15 -27.47
N ASN A 2 -52.65 -10.00 -26.70
CA ASN A 2 -51.28 -9.74 -26.24
C ASN A 2 -50.30 -10.01 -27.39
N LYS A 3 -49.78 -8.94 -28.00
CA LYS A 3 -48.71 -9.02 -29.00
C LYS A 3 -47.41 -9.38 -28.27
N TYR A 4 -47.07 -10.67 -28.24
CA TYR A 4 -45.70 -11.08 -27.97
C TYR A 4 -44.85 -10.63 -29.17
N LEU A 5 -44.04 -9.59 -28.98
CA LEU A 5 -43.03 -9.16 -29.94
C LEU A 5 -41.98 -10.26 -30.06
N SER A 6 -42.19 -11.15 -31.02
CA SER A 6 -41.25 -12.21 -31.41
C SER A 6 -40.14 -11.60 -32.26
N ASN A 7 -39.07 -11.11 -31.60
CA ASN A 7 -37.80 -10.80 -32.27
C ASN A 7 -36.62 -11.31 -31.43
N GLN A 8 -36.49 -12.64 -31.37
CA GLN A 8 -35.54 -13.32 -30.50
C GLN A 8 -34.06 -13.17 -30.93
N LYS A 9 -33.80 -12.87 -32.22
CA LYS A 9 -32.40 -12.80 -32.73
C LYS A 9 -31.67 -11.54 -32.28
N GLY A 10 -32.36 -10.40 -32.16
CA GLY A 10 -31.77 -9.14 -31.69
C GLY A 10 -31.67 -9.06 -30.16
N GLN A 11 -32.64 -9.66 -29.46
CA GLN A 11 -32.69 -9.66 -28.00
C GLN A 11 -31.48 -10.38 -27.39
N PHE A 12 -31.07 -11.52 -27.95
CA PHE A 12 -29.90 -12.24 -27.49
C PHE A 12 -28.62 -11.39 -27.55
N VAL A 13 -28.42 -10.63 -28.63
CA VAL A 13 -27.24 -9.77 -28.78
C VAL A 13 -27.25 -8.65 -27.74
N ILE A 14 -28.40 -8.02 -27.52
CA ILE A 14 -28.56 -6.95 -26.53
C ILE A 14 -28.33 -7.49 -25.12
N GLU A 15 -28.88 -8.66 -24.79
CA GLU A 15 -28.69 -9.32 -23.49
C GLU A 15 -27.23 -9.72 -23.26
N ALA A 16 -26.54 -10.24 -24.28
CA ALA A 16 -25.13 -10.59 -24.18
C ALA A 16 -24.24 -9.37 -23.93
N VAL A 17 -24.52 -8.25 -24.62
CA VAL A 17 -23.80 -6.98 -24.38
C VAL A 17 -24.10 -6.45 -22.98
N LEU A 18 -25.35 -6.51 -22.54
CA LEU A 18 -25.73 -6.04 -21.20
C LEU A 18 -25.07 -6.88 -20.11
N LEU A 19 -25.04 -8.20 -20.24
CA LEU A 19 -24.29 -9.09 -19.35
C LEU A 19 -22.79 -8.78 -19.37
N MET A 20 -22.21 -8.54 -20.54
CA MET A 20 -20.79 -8.18 -20.66
C MET A 20 -20.47 -6.88 -19.92
N VAL A 21 -21.31 -5.84 -20.05
CA VAL A 21 -21.13 -4.56 -19.36
C VAL A 21 -21.25 -4.73 -17.84
N VAL A 22 -22.19 -5.55 -17.37
CA VAL A 22 -22.33 -5.86 -15.94
C VAL A 22 -21.11 -6.63 -15.41
N MET A 23 -20.60 -7.59 -16.16
CA MET A 23 -19.39 -8.32 -15.74
C MET A 23 -18.15 -7.42 -15.72
N LEU A 24 -18.00 -6.55 -16.72
CA LEU A 24 -16.92 -5.55 -16.76
C LEU A 24 -16.99 -4.58 -15.58
N SER A 25 -18.19 -4.10 -15.22
CA SER A 25 -18.33 -3.17 -14.10
C SER A 25 -17.99 -3.81 -12.76
N ILE A 26 -18.43 -5.07 -12.53
CA ILE A 26 -18.07 -5.85 -11.33
C ILE A 26 -16.57 -6.10 -11.28
N PHE A 27 -15.95 -6.43 -12.41
CA PHE A 27 -14.51 -6.65 -12.50
C PHE A 27 -13.71 -5.39 -12.17
N ILE A 28 -14.08 -4.25 -12.77
CA ILE A 28 -13.44 -2.95 -12.50
C ILE A 28 -13.60 -2.58 -11.02
N ALA A 29 -14.80 -2.74 -10.45
CA ALA A 29 -15.05 -2.47 -9.04
C ALA A 29 -14.17 -3.35 -8.13
N SER A 30 -13.99 -4.63 -8.48
CA SER A 30 -13.14 -5.57 -7.75
C SER A 30 -11.66 -5.20 -7.82
N ILE A 31 -11.17 -4.80 -9.00
CA ILE A 31 -9.79 -4.29 -9.18
C ILE A 31 -9.57 -3.03 -8.35
N ASN A 32 -10.53 -2.10 -8.35
CA ASN A 32 -10.45 -0.88 -7.56
C ASN A 32 -10.44 -1.16 -6.06
N ALA A 33 -11.31 -2.06 -5.58
CA ALA A 33 -11.30 -2.50 -4.18
C ALA A 33 -9.96 -3.14 -3.77
N LEU A 34 -9.34 -3.92 -4.65
CA LEU A 34 -8.02 -4.52 -4.42
C LEU A 34 -6.90 -3.47 -4.41
N LYS A 35 -6.96 -2.46 -5.28
CA LYS A 35 -6.01 -1.32 -5.28
C LYS A 35 -6.13 -0.48 -4.01
N ASP A 36 -7.36 -0.21 -3.58
CA ASP A 36 -7.65 0.53 -2.34
C ASP A 36 -7.27 -0.26 -1.09
N SER A 37 -7.28 -1.59 -1.19
CA SER A 37 -6.63 -2.45 -0.22
C SER A 37 -5.12 -2.18 -0.29
N LYS A 38 -4.67 -1.21 0.51
CA LYS A 38 -3.25 -0.81 0.70
C LYS A 38 -2.32 -1.99 1.04
N TYR A 39 -2.78 -3.23 1.06
CA TYR A 39 -1.99 -4.45 1.20
C TYR A 39 -0.94 -4.62 0.10
N LEU A 40 -1.28 -4.43 -1.18
CA LEU A 40 -0.27 -4.48 -2.25
C LEU A 40 0.76 -3.36 -2.09
N SER A 41 0.29 -2.16 -1.76
CA SER A 41 1.18 -1.03 -1.44
C SER A 41 2.07 -1.33 -0.23
N LYS A 42 1.54 -1.92 0.84
CA LYS A 42 2.28 -2.30 2.06
C LYS A 42 3.30 -3.41 1.82
N LEU A 43 2.99 -4.40 0.98
CA LEU A 43 3.92 -5.48 0.64
C LEU A 43 5.13 -4.96 -0.13
N VAL A 44 4.93 -4.02 -1.05
CA VAL A 44 6.03 -3.42 -1.81
C VAL A 44 6.76 -2.36 -0.98
N SER A 45 6.05 -1.49 -0.26
CA SER A 45 6.66 -0.38 0.51
C SER A 45 7.36 -0.84 1.78
N GLY A 46 6.93 -1.92 2.43
CA GLY A 46 7.51 -2.40 3.69
C GLY A 46 9.03 -2.60 3.63
N PRO A 47 9.56 -3.40 2.69
CA PRO A 47 11.01 -3.58 2.55
C PRO A 47 11.76 -2.27 2.27
N TRP A 48 11.20 -1.40 1.41
CA TRP A 48 11.83 -0.12 1.05
C TRP A 48 11.91 0.85 2.23
N VAL A 49 10.95 0.83 3.15
CA VAL A 49 10.96 1.65 4.37
C VAL A 49 12.14 1.24 5.28
N THR A 50 12.44 -0.05 5.38
CA THR A 50 13.58 -0.56 6.16
C THR A 50 14.92 -0.26 5.45
N VAL A 51 14.96 -0.38 4.12
CA VAL A 51 16.15 0.00 3.32
C VAL A 51 16.45 1.50 3.47
N ALA A 52 15.43 2.36 3.46
CA ALA A 52 15.60 3.79 3.65
C ALA A 52 16.24 4.11 5.02
N GLY A 53 15.82 3.45 6.10
CA GLY A 53 16.45 3.64 7.41
C GLY A 53 17.90 3.14 7.46
N MET A 54 18.23 2.06 6.76
CA MET A 54 19.62 1.65 6.57
C MET A 54 20.44 2.72 5.85
N ILE A 55 19.93 3.29 4.76
CA ILE A 55 20.66 4.30 3.98
C ILE A 55 20.89 5.56 4.81
N GLU A 56 19.88 6.00 5.57
CA GLU A 56 19.96 7.24 6.36
C GLU A 56 20.77 7.10 7.65
N SER A 57 20.73 5.93 8.30
CA SER A 57 21.27 5.78 9.66
C SER A 57 22.13 4.56 9.91
N GLY A 58 22.33 3.72 8.90
CA GLY A 58 23.09 2.47 9.00
C GLY A 58 22.38 1.37 9.79
N VAL A 59 21.14 1.60 10.23
CA VAL A 59 20.35 0.66 11.05
C VAL A 59 19.18 0.11 10.23
N TRP A 60 19.01 -1.22 10.26
CA TRP A 60 17.95 -1.95 9.55
C TRP A 60 16.57 -1.82 10.22
N GLU A 61 16.07 -0.59 10.31
CA GLU A 61 14.76 -0.29 10.87
C GLU A 61 14.08 0.78 10.00
N PRO A 62 12.76 1.00 10.14
CA PRO A 62 12.11 2.15 9.54
C PRO A 62 12.82 3.45 9.92
N ALA A 63 12.95 4.39 8.97
CA ALA A 63 13.75 5.62 9.13
C ALA A 63 13.49 6.37 10.45
N ASP A 64 12.24 6.47 10.91
CA ASP A 64 11.89 7.14 12.18
C ASP A 64 12.47 6.45 13.43
N ALA A 65 12.50 5.12 13.44
CA ALA A 65 13.09 4.34 14.53
C ALA A 65 14.63 4.30 14.42
N ALA A 66 15.12 4.21 13.18
CA ALA A 66 16.54 4.13 12.86
C ALA A 66 17.29 5.43 13.21
N ARG A 67 16.67 6.61 12.99
CA ARG A 67 17.22 7.92 13.39
C ARG A 67 17.57 8.00 14.88
N LYS A 68 16.69 7.50 15.76
CA LYS A 68 16.91 7.50 17.22
C LYS A 68 18.08 6.63 17.66
N LYS A 69 18.45 5.64 16.82
CA LYS A 69 19.57 4.72 17.05
C LYS A 69 20.80 5.11 16.24
N HIS A 70 20.79 6.27 15.59
CA HIS A 70 21.91 6.73 14.79
C HIS A 70 23.13 6.98 15.69
N PRO A 71 24.33 6.47 15.36
CA PRO A 71 25.54 6.64 16.17
C PRO A 71 25.84 8.10 16.59
N ASN A 72 25.55 9.04 15.69
CA ASN A 72 25.68 10.50 15.89
C ASN A 72 24.62 11.13 16.84
N GLN A 73 23.54 10.44 17.18
CA GLN A 73 22.54 10.96 18.13
C GLN A 73 22.80 10.53 19.58
N PHE A 74 23.75 9.62 19.81
CA PHE A 74 24.15 9.27 21.16
C PHE A 74 25.14 10.30 21.68
N ASP A 75 24.85 10.85 22.85
CA ASP A 75 25.76 11.73 23.56
C ASP A 75 26.89 10.88 24.16
N ARG A 76 28.03 10.81 23.46
CA ARG A 76 29.20 10.01 23.88
C ARG A 76 30.18 10.81 24.73
N THR A 77 29.85 12.05 25.09
CA THR A 77 30.72 12.89 25.92
C THR A 77 30.49 12.55 27.39
N LEU A 78 31.46 11.85 27.99
CA LEU A 78 31.60 11.77 29.44
C LEU A 78 32.41 12.99 29.89
N SER A 79 31.74 14.04 30.39
CA SER A 79 32.41 15.12 31.10
C SER A 79 32.47 14.74 32.58
N ILE A 80 33.63 14.34 33.06
CA ILE A 80 33.88 14.18 34.51
C ILE A 80 34.18 15.55 35.10
N ASP A 81 33.50 15.90 36.19
CA ASP A 81 33.79 17.10 36.96
C ASP A 81 35.00 16.82 37.88
N PRO A 82 36.12 17.54 37.74
CA PRO A 82 37.35 17.24 38.48
C PRO A 82 37.32 17.55 39.99
N THR A 83 36.23 18.07 40.56
CA THR A 83 36.18 18.51 41.97
C THR A 83 35.79 17.45 43.01
N GLU A 84 35.50 16.20 42.65
CA GLU A 84 35.12 15.16 43.63
C GLU A 84 36.29 14.43 44.33
N TYR A 85 37.55 14.78 44.07
CA TYR A 85 38.73 14.05 44.58
C TYR A 85 39.79 14.88 45.32
N TYR A 86 39.44 16.00 45.98
CA TYR A 86 40.34 16.69 46.92
C TYR A 86 39.66 17.10 48.22
#